data_AF-A0A653RVW5-F1
#
_entry.id   AF-A0A653RVW5-F1
#
_cell.length_a   1.000
_cell.length_b   1.000
_cell.length_c   1.000
_cell.angle_alpha   90.00
_cell.angle_beta   90.00
_cell.angle_gamma   90.00
#
_symmetry.space_group_name_H-M   'P 1'
#
loop_
_entity.id
_entity.type
_entity.pdbx_description
1 polymer ?
#
loop_
_entity_poly.entity_id
_entity_poly.type
_entity_poly.pdbx_seq_one_letter_code
_entity_poly.pdbx_strand_id
1 'polypeptide(L)'
;MRTIEKLLLQYNESHQNKTNVLIHAIAVPSIYFVTLGLIWAVPVPDFIADFNVTWAHIIAIPILFYYFKLSGPIGAAMTLLTIACFGGINLIAYYGVSVWLFCLSLFIVMWILQFIGHKIEGKKPSFLEDLQFLLVGPAWWWMHWLKRLNISY
;
A
#
# COMPACT_ATOMS: atom_id res chain seq x y z
N MET A 1 -16.42 7.19 17.53
CA MET A 1 -15.63 6.43 16.55
C MET A 1 -14.45 7.27 16.10
N ARG A 2 -13.24 6.71 16.19
CA ARG A 2 -12.01 7.34 15.69
C ARG A 2 -12.07 7.46 14.16
N THR A 3 -11.32 8.39 13.58
CA THR A 3 -11.29 8.61 12.12
C THR A 3 -10.93 7.33 11.37
N ILE A 4 -9.93 6.58 11.86
CA ILE A 4 -9.52 5.29 11.27
C ILE A 4 -10.66 4.26 11.23
N GLU A 5 -11.48 4.17 12.28
CA GLU A 5 -12.61 3.24 12.33
C GLU A 5 -13.65 3.56 11.26
N LYS A 6 -13.96 4.85 11.07
CA LYS A 6 -14.90 5.30 10.03
C LYS A 6 -14.39 4.96 8.63
N LEU A 7 -13.12 5.27 8.35
CA LEU A 7 -12.50 4.97 7.06
C LEU A 7 -12.47 3.47 6.77
N LEU A 8 -12.11 2.65 7.76
CA LEU A 8 -12.06 1.20 7.61
C LEU A 8 -13.46 0.59 7.43
N LEU A 9 -14.47 1.11 8.12
CA LEU A 9 -15.86 0.66 7.94
C LEU A 9 -16.39 1.01 6.55
N GLN A 10 -16.18 2.24 6.08
CA GLN A 10 -16.58 2.65 4.73
C GLN A 10 -15.86 1.84 3.65
N TYR A 11 -14.56 1.56 3.84
CA TYR A 11 -13.83 0.69 2.93
C TYR A 11 -14.38 -0.74 2.96
N ASN A 12 -14.77 -1.25 4.12
CA ASN A 12 -15.34 -2.59 4.26
C ASN A 12 -16.68 -2.74 3.54
N GLU A 13 -17.49 -1.68 3.40
CA GLU A 13 -18.78 -1.73 2.71
C GLU A 13 -18.65 -2.17 1.24
N SER A 14 -17.51 -1.87 0.58
CA SER A 14 -17.22 -2.30 -0.79
C SER A 14 -16.42 -3.61 -0.88
N HIS A 15 -16.26 -4.33 0.23
CA HIS A 15 -15.47 -5.56 0.32
C HIS A 15 -16.16 -6.60 1.23
N GLN A 16 -17.31 -7.13 0.80
CA GLN A 16 -18.04 -8.18 1.51
C GLN A 16 -17.87 -9.56 0.87
N ASN A 17 -17.66 -9.63 -0.45
CA ASN A 17 -17.48 -10.89 -1.15
C ASN A 17 -16.12 -11.52 -0.79
N LYS A 18 -16.12 -12.79 -0.35
CA LYS A 18 -14.90 -13.50 0.07
C LYS A 18 -13.82 -13.55 -1.02
N THR A 19 -14.21 -13.70 -2.28
CA THR A 19 -13.28 -13.72 -3.42
C THR A 19 -12.68 -12.34 -3.64
N ASN A 20 -13.50 -11.29 -3.58
CA ASN A 20 -13.02 -9.91 -3.70
C ASN A 20 -12.04 -9.56 -2.57
N VAL A 21 -12.38 -9.94 -1.33
CA VAL A 21 -11.52 -9.77 -0.14
C VAL A 21 -10.18 -10.50 -0.32
N LEU A 22 -10.18 -11.75 -0.81
CA LEU A 22 -8.95 -12.50 -1.04
C LEU A 22 -8.07 -11.86 -2.12
N ILE A 23 -8.68 -11.45 -3.23
CA ILE A 23 -7.98 -10.73 -4.31
C ILE A 23 -7.31 -9.47 -3.75
N HIS A 24 -8.06 -8.65 -3.00
CA HIS A 24 -7.53 -7.43 -2.40
C HIS A 24 -6.46 -7.70 -1.35
N ALA A 25 -6.58 -8.78 -0.59
CA ALA A 25 -5.58 -9.16 0.40
C ALA A 25 -4.19 -9.43 -0.20
N ILE A 26 -4.12 -9.80 -1.49
CA ILE A 26 -2.87 -9.99 -2.23
C ILE A 26 -2.52 -8.73 -3.02
N ALA A 27 -3.49 -8.17 -3.74
CA ALA A 27 -3.25 -7.07 -4.67
C ALA A 27 -2.86 -5.77 -3.95
N VAL A 28 -3.52 -5.43 -2.84
CA VAL A 28 -3.27 -4.17 -2.12
C VAL A 28 -1.84 -4.04 -1.58
N PRO A 29 -1.29 -4.97 -0.79
CA PRO A 29 0.10 -4.87 -0.34
C PRO A 29 1.09 -4.95 -1.52
N SER A 30 0.77 -5.72 -2.56
CA SER A 30 1.59 -5.80 -3.77
C SER A 30 1.63 -4.46 -4.51
N ILE A 31 0.49 -3.78 -4.67
CA ILE A 31 0.39 -2.46 -5.31
C ILE A 31 1.11 -1.41 -4.48
N TYR A 32 0.99 -1.44 -3.15
CA TYR A 32 1.77 -0.56 -2.29
C TYR A 32 3.28 -0.75 -2.52
N PHE A 33 3.75 -2.00 -2.53
CA PHE A 33 5.15 -2.37 -2.80
C PHE A 33 5.62 -1.85 -4.16
N VAL A 34 4.90 -2.17 -5.25
CA VAL A 34 5.34 -1.77 -6.58
C VAL A 34 5.19 -0.28 -6.84
N THR A 35 4.25 0.41 -6.18
CA THR A 35 4.14 1.87 -6.28
C THR A 35 5.36 2.54 -5.67
N LEU A 36 5.81 2.08 -4.49
CA LEU A 36 7.08 2.52 -3.91
C LEU A 36 8.26 2.19 -4.83
N GLY A 37 8.29 1.00 -5.43
CA GLY A 37 9.35 0.60 -6.37
C GLY A 37 9.40 1.45 -7.65
N LEU A 38 8.24 1.80 -8.21
CA LEU A 38 8.13 2.68 -9.38
C LEU A 38 8.67 4.08 -9.05
N ILE A 39 8.28 4.64 -7.89
CA ILE A 39 8.78 5.95 -7.44
C ILE A 39 10.27 5.88 -7.10
N TRP A 40 10.73 4.78 -6.53
CA TRP A 40 12.14 4.55 -6.20
C TRP A 40 13.01 4.53 -7.46
N ALA A 41 12.49 4.00 -8.56
CA ALA A 41 13.20 3.92 -9.84
C ALA A 41 13.26 5.26 -10.61
N VAL A 42 12.56 6.31 -10.16
CA VAL A 42 12.63 7.64 -10.77
C VAL A 42 13.98 8.28 -10.41
N PRO A 43 14.78 8.74 -11.40
CA PRO A 43 16.03 9.42 -11.14
C PRO A 43 15.85 10.64 -10.23
N VAL A 44 16.78 10.81 -9.29
CA VAL A 44 16.89 12.01 -8.46
C VAL A 44 18.09 12.84 -8.92
N PRO A 45 18.11 14.17 -8.67
CA PRO A 45 19.31 14.98 -8.84
C PRO A 45 20.49 14.45 -7.98
N ASP A 46 21.72 14.68 -8.43
CA ASP A 46 22.94 14.17 -7.78
C ASP A 46 23.02 14.55 -6.29
N PHE A 47 22.64 15.78 -5.94
CA PHE A 47 22.65 16.23 -4.53
C PHE A 47 21.71 15.45 -3.61
N ILE A 48 20.70 14.74 -4.15
CA ILE A 48 19.86 13.80 -3.38
C ILE A 48 20.47 12.40 -3.42
N ALA A 49 20.99 12.00 -4.59
CA ALA A 49 21.63 10.70 -4.80
C ALA A 49 22.83 10.48 -3.87
N ASP A 50 23.60 11.54 -3.58
CA ASP A 50 24.76 11.51 -2.66
C ASP A 50 24.41 11.02 -1.25
N PHE A 51 23.14 11.15 -0.83
CA PHE A 51 22.64 10.67 0.45
C PHE A 51 22.05 9.25 0.38
N ASN A 52 22.14 8.57 -0.76
CA ASN A 52 21.42 7.31 -1.05
C ASN A 52 19.90 7.43 -0.84
N VAL A 53 19.33 8.62 -1.10
CA VAL A 53 17.91 8.91 -0.97
C VAL A 53 17.27 8.88 -2.36
N THR A 54 16.02 8.39 -2.43
CA THR A 54 15.20 8.42 -3.65
C THR A 54 13.89 9.16 -3.38
N TRP A 55 13.14 9.47 -4.43
CA TRP A 55 11.79 10.04 -4.28
C TRP A 55 10.87 9.17 -3.40
N ALA A 56 11.06 7.85 -3.39
CA ALA A 56 10.27 6.94 -2.56
C ALA A 56 10.53 7.15 -1.07
N HIS A 57 11.77 7.44 -0.67
CA HIS A 57 12.10 7.75 0.72
C HIS A 57 11.46 9.07 1.15
N ILE A 58 11.51 10.09 0.27
CA ILE A 58 10.94 11.42 0.53
C ILE A 58 9.41 11.32 0.70
N ILE A 59 8.73 10.62 -0.20
CA ILE A 59 7.25 10.51 -0.16
C ILE A 59 6.76 9.57 0.97
N ALA A 60 7.58 8.62 1.42
CA ALA A 60 7.23 7.75 2.55
C ALA A 60 7.03 8.55 3.84
N ILE A 61 7.73 9.67 4.04
CA ILE A 61 7.63 10.51 5.24
C ILE A 61 6.19 11.05 5.45
N PRO A 62 5.60 11.83 4.52
CA PRO A 62 4.24 12.33 4.69
C PRO A 62 3.19 11.20 4.72
N ILE A 63 3.42 10.09 4.01
CA ILE A 63 2.53 8.91 4.03
C ILE A 63 2.52 8.28 5.43
N LEU A 64 3.69 8.02 6.02
CA LEU A 64 3.78 7.45 7.36
C LEU A 64 3.25 8.42 8.41
N PHE A 65 3.55 9.72 8.27
CA PHE A 65 2.96 10.75 9.13
C PHE A 65 1.43 10.71 9.11
N TYR A 66 0.81 10.56 7.93
CA TYR A 66 -0.63 10.38 7.80
C TYR A 66 -1.14 9.15 8.58
N TYR A 67 -0.47 8.01 8.46
CA TYR A 67 -0.87 6.79 9.19
C TYR A 67 -0.73 6.94 10.71
N PHE A 68 0.35 7.54 11.20
CA PHE A 68 0.51 7.84 12.62
C PHE A 68 -0.55 8.84 13.13
N LYS A 69 -0.99 9.78 12.28
CA LYS A 69 -2.10 10.69 12.59
C LYS A 69 -3.44 9.97 12.72
N LEU A 70 -3.63 8.88 11.98
CA LEU A 70 -4.83 8.03 12.07
C LEU A 70 -4.82 7.15 13.30
N SER A 71 -3.70 6.49 13.59
CA SER A 71 -3.52 5.61 14.74
C SER A 71 -2.06 5.19 14.91
N GLY A 72 -1.55 5.20 16.15
CA GLY A 72 -0.17 4.79 16.46
C GLY A 72 0.16 3.37 15.98
N PRO A 73 -0.65 2.35 16.32
CA PRO A 73 -0.43 0.98 15.84
C PRO A 73 -0.51 0.79 14.33
N ILE A 74 -1.41 1.49 13.63
CA ILE A 74 -1.47 1.45 12.16
C ILE A 74 -0.23 2.13 11.57
N GLY A 75 0.21 3.25 12.14
CA GLY A 75 1.47 3.90 11.78
C GLY A 75 2.65 2.95 11.88
N ALA A 76 2.80 2.27 13.02
CA ALA A 76 3.86 1.29 13.23
C ALA A 76 3.78 0.10 12.25
N ALA A 77 2.59 -0.44 12.02
CA ALA A 77 2.37 -1.54 11.08
C ALA A 77 2.72 -1.13 9.63
N MET A 78 2.31 0.08 9.23
CA MET A 78 2.67 0.64 7.93
C MET A 78 4.17 0.92 7.82
N THR A 79 4.83 1.40 8.88
CA THR A 79 6.31 1.53 8.90
C THR A 79 7.00 0.20 8.64
N LEU A 80 6.55 -0.88 9.29
CA LEU A 80 7.10 -2.22 9.04
C LEU A 80 6.89 -2.67 7.58
N LEU A 81 5.70 -2.44 7.03
CA LEU A 81 5.42 -2.73 5.62
C LEU A 81 6.31 -1.91 4.68
N THR A 82 6.48 -0.62 4.92
CA THR A 82 7.34 0.26 4.12
C THR A 82 8.81 -0.19 4.17
N ILE A 83 9.33 -0.56 5.34
CA ILE A 83 10.69 -1.11 5.49
C ILE A 83 10.83 -2.41 4.69
N ALA A 84 9.87 -3.32 4.83
CA ALA A 84 9.86 -4.57 4.06
C ALA A 84 9.82 -4.30 2.55
N CYS A 85 9.08 -3.28 2.11
CA CYS A 85 9.05 -2.88 0.70
C CYS A 85 10.40 -2.37 0.22
N PHE A 86 11.06 -1.48 0.96
CA PHE A 86 12.41 -1.05 0.61
C PHE A 86 13.40 -2.22 0.58
N GLY A 87 13.31 -3.16 1.53
CA GLY A 87 14.10 -4.39 1.50
C GLY A 87 13.89 -5.19 0.21
N GLY A 88 12.64 -5.43 -0.18
CA GLY A 88 12.30 -6.13 -1.42
C GLY A 88 12.77 -5.40 -2.69
N ILE A 89 12.61 -4.08 -2.74
CA ILE A 89 13.09 -3.25 -3.87
C ILE A 89 14.62 -3.34 -4.00
N ASN A 90 15.35 -3.22 -2.88
CA ASN A 90 16.80 -3.35 -2.88
C ASN A 90 17.26 -4.75 -3.28
N LEU A 91 16.53 -5.80 -2.90
CA LEU A 91 16.82 -7.17 -3.35
C LEU A 91 16.64 -7.31 -4.87
N ILE A 92 15.57 -6.77 -5.44
CA ILE A 92 15.36 -6.78 -6.90
C ILE A 92 16.54 -6.08 -7.60
N ALA A 93 16.94 -4.90 -7.12
CA ALA A 93 18.07 -4.16 -7.66
C ALA A 93 19.40 -4.93 -7.51
N TYR A 94 19.62 -5.55 -6.35
CA TYR A 94 20.83 -6.33 -6.04
C TYR A 94 21.03 -7.50 -7.01
N TYR A 95 19.95 -8.20 -7.37
CA TYR A 95 20.00 -9.29 -8.36
C TYR A 95 20.04 -8.79 -9.83
N GLY A 96 20.23 -7.49 -10.06
CA GLY A 96 20.33 -6.91 -11.40
C GLY A 96 19.01 -6.90 -12.19
N VAL A 97 17.89 -7.17 -11.53
CA VAL A 97 16.56 -7.09 -12.16
C VAL A 97 16.15 -5.62 -12.25
N SER A 98 15.65 -5.20 -13.41
CA SER A 98 15.13 -3.84 -13.59
C SER A 98 13.93 -3.60 -12.66
N VAL A 99 14.13 -2.82 -11.61
CA VAL A 99 13.08 -2.47 -10.62
C VAL A 99 11.88 -1.84 -11.33
N TRP A 100 12.12 -0.88 -12.22
CA TRP A 100 11.05 -0.23 -12.98
C TRP A 100 10.21 -1.24 -13.76
N LEU A 101 10.84 -2.12 -14.55
CA LEU A 101 10.11 -3.07 -15.39
C LEU A 101 9.36 -4.12 -14.56
N PHE A 102 10.01 -4.63 -13.50
CA PHE A 102 9.38 -5.58 -12.57
C PHE A 102 8.15 -4.95 -11.91
N CYS A 103 8.33 -3.78 -11.29
CA CYS A 103 7.26 -3.10 -10.58
C CYS A 103 6.14 -2.67 -11.53
N LEU A 104 6.43 -2.18 -12.73
CA LEU A 104 5.41 -1.79 -13.71
C LEU A 104 4.57 -2.99 -14.16
N SER A 105 5.23 -4.11 -14.45
CA SER A 105 4.55 -5.33 -14.89
C SER A 105 3.61 -5.85 -13.80
N LEU A 106 4.11 -5.94 -12.56
CA LEU A 106 3.32 -6.40 -11.43
C LEU A 106 2.24 -5.39 -11.03
N PHE A 107 2.47 -4.09 -11.17
CA PHE A 107 1.47 -3.03 -10.97
C PHE A 107 0.26 -3.25 -11.88
N ILE A 108 0.49 -3.44 -13.18
CA ILE A 108 -0.58 -3.68 -14.15
C ILE A 108 -1.37 -4.94 -13.79
N VAL A 109 -0.69 -6.05 -13.51
CA VAL A 109 -1.34 -7.32 -13.16
C VAL A 109 -2.19 -7.19 -11.90
N MET A 110 -1.66 -6.58 -10.83
CA MET A 110 -2.37 -6.44 -9.56
C MET A 110 -3.56 -5.48 -9.68
N TRP A 111 -3.46 -4.43 -10.48
CA TRP A 111 -4.60 -3.55 -10.76
C TRP A 111 -5.70 -4.24 -11.55
N ILE A 112 -5.35 -5.03 -12.57
CA ILE A 112 -6.32 -5.87 -13.29
C ILE A 112 -7.03 -6.80 -12.31
N LEU A 113 -6.29 -7.45 -11.41
CA LEU A 113 -6.87 -8.30 -10.37
C LEU A 113 -7.81 -7.50 -9.44
N GLN A 114 -7.41 -6.32 -8.94
CA GLN A 114 -8.31 -5.47 -8.13
C GLN A 114 -9.62 -5.15 -8.86
N PHE A 115 -9.55 -4.78 -10.14
CA PHE A 115 -10.75 -4.49 -10.93
C PHE A 115 -11.64 -5.73 -11.15
N ILE A 116 -11.04 -6.90 -11.33
CA ILE A 116 -11.78 -8.17 -11.37
C ILE A 116 -12.48 -8.41 -10.02
N GLY A 117 -11.80 -8.18 -8.90
CA GLY A 117 -12.38 -8.26 -7.56
C GLY A 117 -13.61 -7.37 -7.41
N HIS A 118 -13.50 -6.10 -7.77
CA HIS A 118 -14.63 -5.16 -7.74
C HIS A 118 -15.77 -5.53 -8.70
N LYS A 119 -15.45 -6.10 -9.87
CA LYS A 119 -16.48 -6.62 -10.78
C LYS A 119 -17.26 -7.78 -10.16
N ILE A 120 -16.59 -8.66 -9.40
CA ILE A 120 -17.23 -9.75 -8.66
C ILE A 120 -18.07 -9.21 -7.50
N GLU A 121 -17.59 -8.17 -6.80
CA GLU A 121 -18.32 -7.51 -5.73
C GLU A 121 -19.60 -6.80 -6.24
N GLY A 122 -19.58 -6.29 -7.47
CA GLY A 122 -20.66 -5.47 -8.04
C GLY A 122 -20.68 -4.03 -7.51
N LYS A 123 -19.66 -3.63 -6.74
CA LYS A 123 -19.47 -2.26 -6.23
C LYS A 123 -18.27 -1.60 -6.89
N LYS A 124 -18.37 -0.29 -7.10
CA LYS A 124 -17.27 0.52 -7.64
C LYS A 124 -16.09 0.57 -6.64
N PRO A 125 -14.85 0.68 -7.12
CA PRO A 125 -13.70 0.91 -6.24
C PRO A 125 -13.85 2.19 -5.43
N SER A 126 -13.64 2.12 -4.11
CA SER A 126 -13.81 3.27 -3.21
C SER A 126 -12.88 4.45 -3.52
N PHE A 127 -11.72 4.21 -4.15
CA PHE A 127 -10.82 5.30 -4.54
C PHE A 127 -11.35 6.19 -5.66
N LEU A 128 -12.38 5.74 -6.40
CA LEU A 128 -13.06 6.58 -7.39
C LEU A 128 -13.94 7.63 -6.72
N GLU A 129 -14.37 7.40 -5.49
CA GLU A 129 -15.10 8.38 -4.68
C GLU A 129 -14.12 9.33 -3.99
N ASP A 130 -13.03 8.78 -3.44
CA ASP A 130 -12.00 9.56 -2.75
C ASP A 130 -10.63 8.86 -2.82
N LEU A 131 -9.64 9.55 -3.39
CA LEU A 131 -8.27 9.04 -3.52
C LEU A 131 -7.64 8.62 -2.19
N GLN A 132 -8.11 9.13 -1.04
CA GLN A 132 -7.64 8.69 0.27
C GLN A 132 -7.81 7.17 0.46
N PHE A 133 -8.77 6.53 -0.20
CA PHE A 133 -8.99 5.09 -0.09
C PHE A 133 -7.86 4.24 -0.68
N LEU A 134 -6.97 4.82 -1.49
CA LEU A 134 -5.71 4.18 -1.88
C LEU A 134 -4.79 3.98 -0.66
N LEU A 135 -4.81 4.91 0.29
CA LEU A 135 -4.06 4.82 1.55
C LEU A 135 -4.80 3.97 2.60
N VAL A 136 -6.13 3.95 2.57
CA VAL A 136 -6.92 3.14 3.51
C VAL A 136 -6.79 1.65 3.23
N GLY A 137 -6.68 1.22 1.96
CA GLY A 137 -6.55 -0.19 1.59
C GLY A 137 -5.42 -0.92 2.34
N PRO A 138 -4.16 -0.45 2.30
CA PRO A 138 -3.06 -1.06 3.03
C PRO A 138 -3.28 -1.10 4.56
N ALA A 139 -3.92 -0.08 5.13
CA ALA A 139 -4.28 -0.08 6.56
C ALA A 139 -5.37 -1.12 6.87
N TRP A 140 -6.35 -1.31 5.97
CA TRP A 140 -7.39 -2.32 6.09
C TRP A 140 -6.82 -3.75 6.05
N TRP A 141 -5.75 -3.98 5.29
CA TRP A 141 -5.02 -5.24 5.34
C TRP A 141 -4.48 -5.54 6.75
N TRP A 142 -3.84 -4.55 7.39
CA TRP A 142 -3.32 -4.67 8.76
C TRP A 142 -4.38 -4.81 9.84
N MET A 143 -5.57 -4.24 9.62
CA MET A 143 -6.69 -4.29 10.56
C MET A 143 -6.97 -5.73 11.04
N HIS A 144 -6.95 -6.70 10.12
CA HIS A 144 -7.23 -8.11 10.43
C HIS A 144 -6.19 -8.71 11.39
N TRP A 145 -4.93 -8.34 11.22
CA TRP A 145 -3.82 -8.78 12.06
C TRP A 145 -3.86 -8.12 13.44
N LEU A 146 -4.06 -6.80 13.48
CA LEU A 146 -4.15 -6.05 14.75
C LEU A 146 -5.32 -6.54 15.62
N LYS A 147 -6.48 -6.82 15.02
CA LYS A 147 -7.61 -7.42 15.74
C LYS A 147 -7.27 -8.80 16.30
N ARG A 148 -6.58 -9.66 15.53
CA ARG A 148 -6.14 -10.99 15.98
C ARG A 148 -5.13 -10.91 17.14
N LEU A 149 -4.30 -9.86 17.17
CA LEU A 149 -3.32 -9.62 18.23
C LEU A 149 -3.89 -8.82 19.42
N ASN A 150 -5.20 -8.51 19.41
CA ASN A 150 -5.87 -7.70 20.43
C ASN A 150 -5.24 -6.29 20.62
N ILE A 151 -4.70 -5.70 19.55
CA ILE A 151 -4.13 -4.36 19.55
C ILE A 151 -5.20 -3.37 19.12
N SER A 152 -5.58 -2.45 20.00
CA SER A 152 -6.51 -1.37 19.67
C SER A 152 -5.84 -0.33 18.79
N TYR A 153 -6.51 0.13 17.74
CA TYR A 153 -6.02 1.14 16.80
C TYR A 153 -7.02 2.29 16.66
#